data_AF-A0A8T3CIW0-F1
#
_entry.id   AF-A0A8T3CIW0-F1
#
_cell.length_a   1.000
_cell.length_b   1.000
_cell.length_c   1.000
_cell.angle_alpha   90.00
_cell.angle_beta   90.00
_cell.angle_gamma   90.00
#
_symmetry.space_group_name_H-M   'P 1'
#
loop_
_entity.id
_entity.type
_entity.pdbx_description
1 polymer ?
#
loop_
_entity_poly.entity_id
_entity_poly.type
_entity_poly.pdbx_seq_one_letter_code
_entity_poly.pdbx_strand_id
1 'polypeptide(L)'
;MCFHLRFHNKGVYVKVGLQKLSHTRNLHKDLKLQVDKQEVELPNIEGLIFLNIPSWGSGADLWGSDSDSRFGKPRIDDGMLEVVGVTGVVHMGQVQSGLRSGIRVAQGNYIRITVTKPIPVQVDGEPWIQAPGQIIISAAGPKVCMLRKSKSKQKKQSGSLKESRVETQVPSNGGH
;
A
#
# COMPACT_ATOMS: atom_id res chain seq x y z
N MET A 1 22.74 16.87 18.98
CA MET A 1 21.64 16.21 19.72
C MET A 1 20.33 16.46 18.99
N CYS A 2 20.07 15.80 17.86
CA CYS A 2 18.82 15.94 17.11
C CYS A 2 18.41 14.58 16.51
N PHE A 3 17.94 13.69 17.39
CA PHE A 3 17.07 12.57 17.03
C PHE A 3 15.81 12.71 17.88
N HIS A 4 14.95 13.69 17.53
CA HIS A 4 13.60 13.78 18.09
C HIS A 4 12.60 13.35 17.02
N LEU A 5 12.55 12.02 16.87
CA LEU A 5 11.35 11.23 16.62
C LEU A 5 10.33 11.76 15.57
N ARG A 6 10.53 11.35 14.31
CA ARG A 6 9.56 11.41 13.18
C ARG A 6 8.21 10.70 13.45
N PHE A 7 7.98 10.19 14.66
CA PHE A 7 6.73 9.53 15.08
C PHE A 7 5.72 10.49 15.73
N HIS A 8 6.14 11.67 16.20
CA HIS A 8 5.23 12.59 16.91
C HIS A 8 4.21 13.27 15.98
N ASN A 9 4.57 13.56 14.72
CA ASN A 9 3.63 14.12 13.73
C ASN A 9 2.62 13.08 13.18
N LYS A 10 2.95 11.78 13.20
CA LYS A 10 2.06 10.72 12.67
C LYS A 10 0.95 10.34 13.66
N GLY A 11 1.24 10.30 14.96
CA GLY A 11 0.26 9.89 15.98
C GLY A 11 -0.90 10.87 16.14
N VAL A 12 -0.65 12.17 16.02
CA VAL A 12 -1.68 13.21 16.09
C VAL A 12 -2.63 13.13 14.88
N TYR A 13 -2.12 12.83 13.68
CA TYR A 13 -2.94 12.59 12.49
C TYR A 13 -3.78 11.32 12.59
N VAL A 14 -3.22 10.24 13.13
CA VAL A 14 -3.99 9.01 13.38
C VAL A 14 -5.10 9.29 14.38
N LYS A 15 -4.84 10.03 15.46
CA LYS A 15 -5.84 10.34 16.51
C LYS A 15 -6.93 11.31 16.03
N VAL A 16 -6.56 12.38 15.32
CA VAL A 16 -7.50 13.38 14.76
C VAL A 16 -8.23 12.84 13.53
N GLY A 17 -7.57 12.01 12.72
CA GLY A 17 -8.19 11.27 11.61
C GLY A 17 -9.19 10.21 12.11
N LEU A 18 -8.87 9.48 13.19
CA LEU A 18 -9.78 8.53 13.83
C LEU A 18 -11.07 9.18 14.33
N GLN A 19 -10.98 10.38 14.91
CA GLN A 19 -12.17 11.09 15.42
C GLN A 19 -13.09 11.58 14.29
N LYS A 20 -12.54 11.95 13.12
CA LYS A 20 -13.34 12.37 11.95
C LYS A 20 -13.88 11.20 11.12
N LEU A 21 -13.23 10.04 11.13
CA LEU A 21 -13.70 8.80 10.46
C LEU A 21 -15.03 8.27 11.02
N SER A 22 -15.40 8.62 12.25
CA SER A 22 -16.70 8.22 12.82
C SER A 22 -17.92 8.79 12.06
N HIS A 23 -17.75 9.89 11.30
CA HIS A 23 -18.84 10.55 10.58
C HIS A 23 -19.10 10.00 9.16
N THR A 24 -18.28 9.07 8.65
CA THR A 24 -18.38 8.56 7.27
C THR A 24 -18.59 7.05 7.18
N ARG A 25 -19.40 6.49 8.08
CA ARG A 25 -19.71 5.04 8.13
C ARG A 25 -20.40 4.48 6.87
N ASN A 26 -20.74 5.33 5.90
CA ASN A 26 -21.38 4.93 4.65
C ASN A 26 -20.81 5.70 3.44
N LEU A 27 -19.49 5.90 3.39
CA LEU A 27 -18.85 6.68 2.31
C LEU A 27 -19.27 6.19 0.90
N HIS A 28 -19.43 4.88 0.72
CA HIS A 28 -19.91 4.28 -0.52
C HIS A 28 -21.29 4.77 -1.00
N LYS A 29 -22.16 5.28 -0.11
CA LYS A 29 -23.48 5.84 -0.48
C LYS A 29 -23.39 7.31 -0.89
N ASP A 30 -22.35 7.99 -0.44
CA ASP A 30 -22.14 9.42 -0.67
C ASP A 30 -21.20 9.69 -1.86
N LEU A 31 -20.71 8.62 -2.50
CA LEU A 31 -19.81 8.66 -3.65
C LEU A 31 -20.40 7.89 -4.83
N LYS A 32 -20.25 8.43 -6.05
CA LYS A 32 -20.34 7.67 -7.29
C LYS A 32 -18.96 7.64 -7.95
N LEU A 33 -18.50 6.44 -8.31
CA LEU A 33 -17.21 6.24 -8.95
C LEU A 33 -17.40 5.88 -10.42
N GLN A 34 -16.67 6.57 -11.28
CA GLN A 34 -16.55 6.24 -12.69
C GLN A 34 -15.07 6.13 -13.05
N VAL A 35 -14.69 5.04 -13.69
CA VAL A 35 -13.32 4.76 -14.14
C VAL A 35 -13.36 4.45 -15.64
N ASP A 36 -12.58 5.18 -16.42
CA ASP A 36 -12.46 5.00 -17.88
C ASP A 36 -13.81 4.91 -18.61
N LYS A 37 -14.76 5.77 -18.19
CA LYS A 37 -16.15 5.86 -18.70
C LYS A 37 -17.12 4.77 -18.24
N GLN A 38 -16.69 3.87 -17.37
CA GLN A 38 -17.56 2.86 -16.77
C GLN A 38 -17.90 3.24 -15.32
N GLU A 39 -19.17 3.15 -14.95
CA GLU A 39 -19.56 3.25 -13.55
C GLU A 39 -19.09 2.02 -12.78
N VAL A 40 -18.50 2.26 -11.60
CA VAL A 40 -17.97 1.21 -10.74
C VAL A 40 -18.72 1.24 -9.42
N GLU A 41 -19.38 0.14 -9.11
CA GLU A 41 -20.08 -0.04 -7.84
C GLU A 41 -19.08 -0.10 -6.68
N LEU A 42 -19.33 0.72 -5.66
CA LEU A 42 -18.49 0.77 -4.47
C LEU A 42 -18.97 -0.29 -3.46
N PRO A 43 -18.07 -1.16 -2.96
CA PRO A 43 -18.40 -2.06 -1.85
C PRO A 43 -18.64 -1.24 -0.57
N ASN A 44 -19.08 -1.88 0.51
CA ASN A 44 -19.30 -1.19 1.79
C ASN A 44 -17.97 -0.71 2.39
N ILE A 45 -17.56 0.50 2.02
CA ILE A 45 -16.31 1.14 2.41
C ILE A 45 -16.59 2.41 3.22
N GLU A 46 -15.61 2.71 4.08
CA GLU A 46 -15.52 3.94 4.87
C GLU A 46 -14.41 4.87 4.37
N GLY A 47 -13.53 4.37 3.50
CA GLY A 47 -12.47 5.13 2.84
C GLY A 47 -12.18 4.62 1.44
N LEU A 48 -11.89 5.54 0.52
CA LEU A 48 -11.51 5.27 -0.87
C LEU A 48 -10.15 5.91 -1.12
N ILE A 49 -9.20 5.14 -1.64
CA ILE A 49 -7.80 5.52 -1.80
C ILE A 49 -7.40 5.34 -3.26
N PHE A 50 -6.73 6.33 -3.82
CA PHE A 50 -6.18 6.30 -5.17
C PHE A 50 -4.65 6.25 -5.06
N LEU A 51 -4.04 5.25 -5.68
CA LEU A 51 -2.59 5.05 -5.64
C LEU A 51 -2.01 5.21 -7.04
N ASN A 52 -0.89 5.92 -7.11
CA ASN A 52 -0.02 5.98 -8.29
C ASN A 52 1.25 5.14 -8.09
N ILE A 53 1.52 4.70 -6.85
CA ILE A 53 2.67 3.87 -6.50
C ILE A 53 2.20 2.69 -5.66
N PRO A 54 2.84 1.51 -5.77
CA PRO A 54 2.43 0.29 -5.05
C PRO A 54 2.92 0.29 -3.60
N SER A 55 2.66 1.38 -2.88
CA SER A 55 3.02 1.58 -1.48
C SER A 55 2.27 2.79 -0.93
N TRP A 56 1.70 2.66 0.25
CA TRP A 56 0.96 3.73 0.92
C TRP A 56 1.34 3.84 2.40
N GLY A 57 1.12 5.02 2.98
CA GLY A 57 1.08 5.21 4.43
C GLY A 57 2.19 4.50 5.22
N SER A 58 3.46 4.82 4.94
CA SER A 58 4.64 4.21 5.57
C SER A 58 5.10 2.84 5.02
N GLY A 59 4.72 2.50 3.79
CA GLY A 59 5.23 1.30 3.10
C GLY A 59 4.25 0.13 3.06
N ALA A 60 3.00 0.34 3.47
CA ALA A 60 1.95 -0.67 3.40
C ALA A 60 1.57 -0.94 1.94
N ASP A 61 1.39 -2.21 1.60
CA ASP A 61 0.87 -2.64 0.31
C ASP A 61 -0.66 -2.78 0.39
N LEU A 62 -1.36 -1.72 0.02
CA LEU A 62 -2.82 -1.70 -0.05
C LEU A 62 -3.38 -2.60 -1.16
N TRP A 63 -2.65 -2.80 -2.25
CA TRP A 63 -3.13 -3.60 -3.38
C TRP A 63 -2.96 -5.10 -3.11
N GLY A 64 -1.88 -5.48 -2.45
CA GLY A 64 -1.56 -6.86 -2.13
C GLY A 64 -0.98 -7.64 -3.30
N SER A 65 -0.45 -8.81 -2.99
CA SER A 65 0.23 -9.71 -3.94
C SER A 65 -0.68 -10.73 -4.62
N ASP A 66 -1.94 -10.83 -4.19
CA ASP A 66 -2.87 -11.85 -4.71
C ASP A 66 -3.12 -11.64 -6.20
N SER A 67 -3.18 -12.72 -6.98
CA SER A 67 -3.56 -12.63 -8.39
C SER A 67 -5.08 -12.60 -8.51
N ASP A 68 -5.61 -11.53 -9.11
CA ASP A 68 -7.03 -11.42 -9.47
C ASP A 68 -7.09 -11.19 -10.98
N SER A 69 -7.80 -12.04 -11.72
CA SER A 69 -7.91 -11.95 -13.19
C SER A 69 -8.54 -10.64 -13.67
N ARG A 70 -9.26 -9.93 -12.80
CA ARG A 70 -9.89 -8.63 -13.12
C ARG A 70 -8.90 -7.48 -13.14
N PHE A 71 -7.72 -7.66 -12.53
CA PHE A 71 -6.79 -6.58 -12.24
C PHE A 71 -5.38 -6.91 -12.70
N GLY A 72 -4.72 -5.89 -13.26
CA GLY A 72 -3.30 -5.94 -13.55
C GLY A 72 -2.46 -5.87 -12.27
N LYS A 73 -1.20 -6.30 -12.39
CA LYS A 73 -0.21 -6.01 -11.36
C LYS A 73 0.04 -4.49 -11.33
N PRO A 74 0.06 -3.84 -10.15
CA PRO A 74 0.31 -2.40 -10.05
C PRO A 74 1.66 -2.00 -10.63
N ARG A 75 1.66 -0.93 -11.40
CA ARG A 75 2.87 -0.37 -11.99
C ARG A 75 2.77 1.15 -11.99
N ILE A 76 3.94 1.78 -11.87
CA ILE A 76 4.05 3.25 -11.89
C ILE A 76 4.19 3.82 -13.31
N ASP A 77 4.51 2.96 -14.29
CA ASP A 77 4.91 3.35 -15.63
C ASP A 77 3.83 3.09 -16.69
N ASP A 78 2.74 2.42 -16.32
CA ASP A 78 1.62 2.08 -17.21
C ASP A 78 0.60 3.21 -17.37
N GLY A 79 0.66 4.23 -16.51
CA GLY A 79 -0.26 5.37 -16.55
C GLY A 79 -1.65 5.02 -16.01
N MET A 80 -1.77 4.01 -15.15
CA MET A 80 -2.99 3.68 -14.44
C MET A 80 -2.87 4.04 -12.96
N LEU A 81 -4.02 4.27 -12.33
CA LEU A 81 -4.16 4.43 -10.89
C LEU A 81 -4.88 3.22 -10.32
N GLU A 82 -4.42 2.74 -9.16
CA GLU A 82 -5.12 1.75 -8.37
C GLU A 82 -6.16 2.39 -7.47
N VAL A 83 -7.40 1.90 -7.54
CA VAL A 83 -8.50 2.33 -6.67
C VAL A 83 -8.75 1.27 -5.61
N VAL A 84 -8.56 1.65 -4.34
CA VAL A 84 -8.63 0.73 -3.19
C VAL A 84 -9.62 1.23 -2.15
N GLY A 85 -10.50 0.34 -1.70
CA GLY A 85 -11.45 0.56 -0.62
C GLY A 85 -10.95 0.04 0.73
N VAL A 86 -11.30 0.74 1.81
CA VAL A 86 -11.06 0.32 3.19
C VAL A 86 -12.34 0.47 4.02
N THR A 87 -12.53 -0.42 4.98
CA THR A 87 -13.81 -0.57 5.73
C THR A 87 -13.71 -0.06 7.17
N GLY A 88 -12.72 0.79 7.45
CA GLY A 88 -12.50 1.40 8.76
C GLY A 88 -11.14 1.09 9.38
N VAL A 89 -11.00 1.51 10.63
CA VAL A 89 -9.70 1.58 11.32
C VAL A 89 -9.09 0.22 11.62
N VAL A 90 -9.92 -0.78 11.93
CA VAL A 90 -9.46 -2.15 12.19
C VAL A 90 -8.88 -2.77 10.92
N HIS A 91 -9.61 -2.64 9.81
CA HIS A 91 -9.14 -3.12 8.51
C HIS A 91 -7.86 -2.39 8.09
N MET A 92 -7.80 -1.07 8.27
CA MET A 92 -6.58 -0.29 8.01
C MET A 92 -5.38 -0.77 8.85
N GLY A 93 -5.60 -1.09 10.13
CA GLY A 93 -4.55 -1.64 11.00
C GLY A 93 -4.02 -2.98 10.51
N GLN A 94 -4.90 -3.86 10.02
CA GLN A 94 -4.51 -5.14 9.42
C GLN A 94 -3.74 -4.98 8.11
N VAL A 95 -4.09 -3.96 7.30
CA VAL A 95 -3.34 -3.62 6.09
C VAL A 95 -1.94 -3.13 6.45
N GLN A 96 -1.81 -2.25 7.44
CA GLN A 96 -0.49 -1.76 7.86
C GLN A 96 0.41 -2.84 8.47
N SER A 97 -0.16 -3.85 9.13
CA SER A 97 0.61 -4.99 9.63
C SER A 97 0.92 -6.05 8.56
N GLY A 98 0.37 -5.91 7.35
CA GLY A 98 0.52 -6.88 6.27
C GLY A 98 -0.32 -8.16 6.45
N LEU A 99 -1.28 -8.16 7.38
CA LEU A 99 -2.18 -9.29 7.60
C LEU A 99 -3.34 -9.33 6.59
N ARG A 100 -3.69 -8.20 5.98
CA ARG A 100 -4.70 -8.08 4.92
C ARG A 100 -4.25 -7.08 3.87
N SER A 101 -4.94 -7.08 2.74
CA SER A 101 -4.86 -6.02 1.73
C SER A 101 -6.17 -5.26 1.68
N GLY A 102 -6.15 -4.07 1.07
CA GLY A 102 -7.36 -3.32 0.83
C GLY A 102 -8.25 -3.99 -0.22
N ILE A 103 -9.48 -3.50 -0.34
CA ILE A 103 -10.43 -4.02 -1.33
C ILE A 103 -10.08 -3.40 -2.68
N ARG A 104 -9.66 -4.20 -3.65
CA ARG A 104 -9.42 -3.73 -5.03
C ARG A 104 -10.76 -3.36 -5.67
N VAL A 105 -10.92 -2.10 -6.05
CA VAL A 105 -12.15 -1.57 -6.63
C VAL A 105 -12.02 -1.45 -8.15
N ALA A 106 -10.95 -0.81 -8.62
CA ALA A 106 -10.74 -0.54 -10.04
C ALA A 106 -9.26 -0.25 -10.35
N GLN A 107 -8.91 -0.30 -11.63
CA GLN A 107 -7.70 0.31 -12.21
C GLN A 107 -8.09 1.11 -13.44
N GLY A 108 -7.50 2.27 -13.65
CA GLY A 108 -7.74 3.08 -14.85
C GLY A 108 -6.96 4.38 -14.87
N ASN A 109 -7.04 5.10 -15.99
CA ASN A 109 -6.27 6.33 -16.21
C ASN A 109 -7.08 7.61 -16.00
N TYR A 110 -8.41 7.50 -16.04
CA TYR A 110 -9.34 8.60 -15.86
C TYR A 110 -10.40 8.23 -14.83
N ILE A 111 -10.36 8.91 -13.70
CA ILE A 111 -11.23 8.66 -12.56
C ILE A 111 -12.09 9.90 -12.33
N ARG A 112 -13.40 9.70 -12.27
CA ARG A 112 -14.36 10.72 -11.88
C ARG A 112 -15.09 10.24 -10.63
N ILE A 113 -15.09 11.10 -9.62
CA ILE A 113 -15.78 10.88 -8.36
C ILE A 113 -16.85 11.95 -8.24
N THR A 114 -18.10 11.54 -8.08
CA THR A 114 -19.19 12.47 -7.74
C THR A 114 -19.47 12.35 -6.25
N VAL A 115 -19.27 13.46 -5.54
CA VAL A 115 -19.44 13.60 -4.09
C VAL A 115 -20.80 14.24 -3.83
N THR A 116 -21.65 13.60 -3.03
CA THR A 116 -23.01 14.12 -2.75
C THR A 116 -23.12 14.85 -1.42
N LYS A 117 -22.18 14.64 -0.49
CA LYS A 117 -22.10 15.31 0.82
C LYS A 117 -20.69 15.80 1.12
N PRO A 118 -20.51 16.79 2.00
CA PRO A 118 -19.17 17.16 2.46
C PRO A 118 -18.42 15.96 3.04
N ILE A 119 -17.21 15.67 2.53
CA ILE A 119 -16.37 14.56 2.99
C ILE A 119 -14.94 15.02 3.28
N PRO A 120 -14.23 14.40 4.24
CA PRO A 120 -12.81 14.64 4.41
C PRO A 120 -12.02 14.04 3.24
N VAL A 121 -11.13 14.85 2.66
CA VAL A 121 -10.21 14.42 1.60
C VAL A 121 -8.79 14.83 2.01
N GLN A 122 -7.81 14.04 1.57
CA GLN A 122 -6.39 14.34 1.75
C GLN A 122 -5.63 13.96 0.49
N VAL A 123 -4.75 14.85 0.03
CA VAL A 123 -3.82 14.61 -1.08
C VAL A 123 -2.44 15.08 -0.65
N ASP A 124 -1.43 14.21 -0.79
CA ASP A 124 0.00 14.48 -0.53
C ASP A 124 0.34 15.16 0.81
N GLY A 125 -0.54 15.04 1.82
CA GLY A 125 -0.33 15.59 3.16
C GLY A 125 -1.23 16.77 3.51
N GLU A 126 -1.93 17.35 2.53
CA GLU A 126 -2.85 18.47 2.72
C GLU A 126 -4.29 17.97 2.88
N PRO A 127 -4.91 18.10 4.06
CA PRO A 127 -6.31 17.72 4.27
C PRO A 127 -7.28 18.88 4.00
N TRP A 128 -8.45 18.59 3.46
CA TRP A 128 -9.56 19.54 3.36
C TRP A 128 -10.92 18.84 3.48
N ILE A 129 -12.00 19.62 3.61
CA ILE A 129 -13.36 19.11 3.44
C ILE A 129 -13.80 19.40 2.01
N GLN A 130 -14.02 18.34 1.24
CA GLN A 130 -14.54 18.44 -0.11
C GLN A 130 -16.05 18.65 -0.06
N ALA A 131 -16.53 19.78 -0.58
CA ALA A 131 -17.96 20.03 -0.76
C ALA A 131 -18.56 19.12 -1.85
N PRO A 132 -19.90 18.92 -1.88
CA PRO A 132 -20.56 18.20 -2.96
C PRO A 132 -20.15 18.73 -4.33
N GLY A 133 -19.90 17.83 -5.28
CA GLY A 133 -19.38 18.19 -6.60
C GLY A 133 -18.65 17.04 -7.26
N GLN A 134 -17.84 17.35 -8.27
CA GLN A 134 -17.05 16.36 -9.01
C GLN A 134 -15.56 16.56 -8.76
N ILE A 135 -14.87 15.46 -8.46
CA ILE A 135 -13.42 15.38 -8.48
C ILE A 135 -13.01 14.55 -9.69
N ILE A 136 -12.03 15.04 -10.44
CA ILE A 136 -11.46 14.32 -11.59
C ILE A 136 -9.98 14.11 -11.31
N ILE A 137 -9.55 12.85 -11.41
CA ILE A 137 -8.15 12.44 -11.28
C ILE A 137 -7.74 11.82 -12.62
N SER A 138 -6.66 12.32 -13.21
CA SER A 138 -6.15 11.83 -14.49
C SER A 138 -4.67 11.54 -14.39
N ALA A 139 -4.26 10.38 -14.90
CA ALA A 139 -2.87 9.96 -14.97
C ALA A 139 -2.08 10.62 -16.13
N ALA A 140 -2.58 11.73 -16.69
CA ALA A 140 -2.03 12.41 -17.86
C ALA A 140 -0.87 13.39 -17.58
N GLY A 141 -0.27 13.34 -16.38
CA GLY A 141 0.86 14.20 -16.02
C GLY A 141 2.16 13.82 -16.75
N PRO A 142 3.14 14.73 -16.84
CA PRO A 142 4.46 14.42 -17.40
C PRO A 142 5.10 13.27 -16.60
N LYS A 143 5.47 12.19 -17.29
CA LYS A 143 6.23 11.09 -16.68
C LYS A 143 7.60 11.62 -16.24
N VAL A 144 7.87 11.58 -14.93
CA VAL A 144 9.14 12.03 -14.37
C VAL A 144 10.05 10.82 -14.16
N CYS A 145 11.31 10.92 -14.59
CA CYS A 145 12.31 9.91 -14.30
C CYS A 145 12.74 10.03 -12.84
N MET A 146 12.54 8.98 -12.04
CA MET A 146 12.93 8.94 -10.64
C MET A 146 14.15 8.03 -10.43
N LEU A 147 15.07 8.46 -9.56
CA LEU A 147 16.21 7.64 -9.15
C LEU A 147 15.73 6.45 -8.32
N ARG A 148 16.04 5.24 -8.78
CA ARG A 148 15.73 3.99 -8.06
C ARG A 148 17.02 3.38 -7.52
N LYS A 149 17.02 3.02 -6.23
CA LYS A 149 18.12 2.26 -5.63
C LYS A 149 18.25 0.90 -6.33
N SER A 150 19.45 0.59 -6.83
CA SER A 150 19.76 -0.73 -7.40
C SER A 150 19.62 -1.81 -6.31
N LYS A 151 18.87 -2.88 -6.59
CA LYS A 151 18.84 -4.05 -5.70
C LYS A 151 20.16 -4.81 -5.85
N SER A 152 21.11 -4.62 -4.93
CA SER A 152 22.24 -5.52 -4.81
C SER A 152 21.73 -6.89 -4.36
N LYS A 153 21.91 -7.92 -5.19
CA LYS A 153 21.69 -9.31 -4.76
C LYS A 153 22.75 -9.62 -3.70
N GLN A 154 22.38 -9.61 -2.41
CA GLN A 154 23.20 -10.26 -1.40
C GLN A 154 23.23 -11.76 -1.72
N LYS A 155 24.35 -12.21 -2.28
CA LYS A 155 24.68 -13.62 -2.45
C LYS A 155 24.79 -14.20 -1.03
N LYS A 156 23.80 -15.00 -0.59
CA LYS A 156 23.92 -15.80 0.64
C LYS A 156 25.11 -16.73 0.46
N GLN A 157 26.24 -16.40 1.06
CA GLN A 157 27.39 -17.30 1.17
C GLN A 157 27.09 -18.26 2.32
N SER A 158 26.65 -19.47 2.01
CA SER A 158 26.58 -20.58 2.95
C SER A 158 28.01 -21.06 3.24
N GLY A 159 28.61 -20.59 4.33
CA GLY A 159 29.86 -21.11 4.87
C GLY A 159 29.58 -21.78 6.21
N SER A 160 29.39 -23.10 6.22
CA SER A 160 29.41 -23.89 7.44
C SER A 160 30.87 -24.08 7.85
N LEU A 161 31.30 -23.36 8.89
CA LEU A 161 32.52 -23.66 9.63
C LEU A 161 32.19 -24.68 10.71
N LYS A 162 32.66 -25.92 10.55
CA LYS A 162 32.98 -26.79 11.68
C LYS A 162 34.29 -27.50 11.39
N GLU A 163 35.35 -26.94 11.95
CA GLU A 163 36.62 -27.57 12.18
C GLU A 163 36.50 -28.44 13.43
N SER A 164 36.77 -29.75 13.30
CA SER A 164 36.95 -30.64 14.44
C SER A 164 38.02 -31.68 14.12
N ARG A 165 39.24 -31.33 14.54
CA ARG A 165 40.22 -32.16 15.27
C ARG A 165 40.62 -33.52 14.66
N VAL A 166 41.84 -33.55 14.16
CA VAL A 166 42.66 -34.75 13.91
C VAL A 166 43.02 -35.40 15.24
N GLU A 167 42.75 -36.69 15.39
CA GLU A 167 43.51 -37.57 16.30
C GLU A 167 43.67 -38.96 15.69
N THR A 168 44.92 -39.41 15.73
CA THR A 168 45.55 -40.51 15.00
C THR A 168 45.08 -41.89 15.46
N GLN A 169 44.80 -42.81 14.52
CA GLN A 169 44.71 -44.26 14.81
C GLN A 169 45.84 -45.02 14.07
N VAL A 170 46.50 -45.87 14.85
CA VAL A 170 47.71 -46.66 14.58
C VAL A 170 47.35 -47.93 13.78
N PRO A 171 48.19 -48.43 12.86
CA PRO A 171 47.87 -49.64 12.10
C PRO A 171 48.07 -50.90 12.96
N SER A 172 47.07 -51.78 12.98
CA SER A 172 47.18 -53.14 13.53
C SER A 172 47.68 -54.09 12.44
N ASN A 173 48.84 -54.69 12.69
CA ASN A 173 49.49 -55.70 11.86
C ASN A 173 48.62 -56.96 11.73
N GLY A 174 48.51 -57.48 10.50
CA GLY A 174 48.06 -58.84 10.23
C GLY A 174 49.14 -59.86 10.60
N GLY A 175 48.70 -60.96 11.20
CA GLY A 175 49.51 -62.13 11.49
C GLY A 175 48.74 -63.39 11.14
N HIS A 176 49.43 -64.22 10.34
CA HIS A 176 49.18 -65.57 9.86
C HIS A 176 48.36 -66.52 10.75
#